data_AF-A0A9E0SJG3-F1
#
_entry.id   AF-A0A9E0SJG3-F1
#
_cell.length_a   1.000
_cell.length_b   1.000
_cell.length_c   1.000
_cell.angle_alpha   90.00
_cell.angle_beta   90.00
_cell.angle_gamma   90.00
#
_symmetry.space_group_name_H-M   'P 1'
#
loop_
_entity.id
_entity.type
_entity.pdbx_description
1 polymer ?
#
loop_
_entity_poly.entity_id
_entity_poly.type
_entity_poly.pdbx_seq_one_letter_code
_entity_poly.pdbx_strand_id
1 'polypeptide(L)'
;MAATKIYDCFCYFDEDLILELRFETLWNVVDYFVISEAAYSHAGTARPLHFDIDRFAKYKDKIRYLPLHERPAGENNSWKNENFIRNNLARGLDDAGENDLILISDLDEIPNPARIAAYDPRYLRGDFEQRYYSYYFNNYRLGEVDEQGKLIPGSQLHQGSKITTFRHFRDFFGSNASSVRIYKSSGLLRSLRRSWFRRFQRQVIADGGWHFTWIYDMDGIIRKIENTAHQEFNTPLYKNPERIREFILSGRDFHIPNSRYQVQPLDEQFPAYLLQQRERFKDFLAVVK
;
A
#
# COMPACT_ATOMS: atom_id res chain seq x y z
N MET A 1 2.09 -27.51 17.94
CA MET A 1 1.26 -26.35 17.56
C MET A 1 1.31 -26.24 16.05
N ALA A 2 0.20 -25.88 15.40
CA ALA A 2 0.23 -25.60 13.96
C ALA A 2 1.20 -24.43 13.69
N ALA A 3 1.86 -24.43 12.53
CA ALA A 3 2.71 -23.32 12.12
C ALA A 3 1.85 -22.05 11.98
N THR A 4 2.38 -20.92 12.43
CA THR A 4 1.75 -19.61 12.27
C THR A 4 1.63 -19.28 10.79
N LYS A 5 0.41 -19.04 10.32
CA LYS A 5 0.16 -18.62 8.94
C LYS A 5 0.31 -17.11 8.78
N ILE A 6 0.66 -16.67 7.57
CA ILE A 6 0.77 -15.26 7.19
C ILE A 6 -0.22 -14.96 6.05
N TYR A 7 -1.11 -14.01 6.29
CA TYR A 7 -2.10 -13.52 5.34
C TYR A 7 -1.67 -12.14 4.84
N ASP A 8 -1.46 -12.00 3.54
CA ASP A 8 -1.16 -10.74 2.88
C ASP A 8 -2.42 -10.13 2.27
N CYS A 9 -2.95 -9.05 2.86
CA CYS A 9 -4.26 -8.50 2.53
C CYS A 9 -4.15 -7.10 1.90
N PHE A 10 -4.69 -6.93 0.69
CA PHE A 10 -4.66 -5.65 -0.03
C PHE A 10 -5.84 -5.49 -1.01
N CYS A 11 -6.14 -4.24 -1.37
CA CYS A 11 -7.12 -3.92 -2.39
C CYS A 11 -6.46 -3.90 -3.78
N TYR A 12 -7.14 -4.43 -4.80
CA TYR A 12 -6.68 -4.42 -6.19
C TYR A 12 -7.37 -3.33 -7.01
N PHE A 13 -6.60 -2.62 -7.86
CA PHE A 13 -7.09 -1.56 -8.75
C PHE A 13 -6.24 -1.44 -10.03
N ASP A 14 -6.22 -2.48 -10.87
CA ASP A 14 -5.61 -2.45 -12.21
C ASP A 14 -4.09 -2.22 -12.25
N GLU A 15 -3.37 -2.75 -11.25
CA GLU A 15 -1.91 -2.63 -11.10
C GLU A 15 -1.22 -3.99 -11.27
N ASP A 16 -1.47 -4.67 -12.39
CA ASP A 16 -0.94 -6.03 -12.65
C ASP A 16 0.58 -6.14 -12.50
N LEU A 17 1.32 -5.13 -12.94
CA LEU A 17 2.78 -5.11 -12.88
C LEU A 17 3.28 -5.10 -11.43
N ILE A 18 2.61 -4.33 -10.57
CA ILE A 18 2.91 -4.26 -9.13
C ILE A 18 2.43 -5.52 -8.43
N LEU A 19 1.29 -6.07 -8.84
CA LEU A 19 0.77 -7.32 -8.31
C LEU A 19 1.71 -8.50 -8.59
N GLU A 20 2.23 -8.59 -9.81
CA GLU A 20 3.25 -9.57 -10.19
C GLU A 20 4.49 -9.43 -9.30
N LEU A 21 5.01 -8.21 -9.13
CA LEU A 21 6.17 -7.96 -8.27
C LEU A 21 5.90 -8.34 -6.81
N ARG A 22 4.71 -8.01 -6.28
CA ARG A 22 4.31 -8.33 -4.91
C ARG A 22 4.23 -9.83 -4.70
N PHE A 23 3.60 -10.56 -5.62
CA PHE A 23 3.51 -12.01 -5.56
C PHE A 23 4.90 -12.64 -5.56
N GLU A 24 5.78 -12.28 -6.49
CA GLU A 24 7.14 -12.86 -6.55
C GLU A 24 7.96 -12.52 -5.29
N THR A 25 7.79 -11.32 -4.75
CA THR A 25 8.51 -10.89 -3.54
C THR A 25 8.08 -11.68 -2.31
N LEU A 26 6.79 -11.97 -2.17
CA LEU A 26 6.22 -12.55 -0.96
C LEU A 26 5.92 -14.05 -1.06
N TRP A 27 6.01 -14.64 -2.26
CA TRP A 27 5.56 -16.00 -2.58
C TRP A 27 6.01 -17.06 -1.58
N ASN A 28 7.27 -17.00 -1.16
CA ASN A 28 7.88 -18.01 -0.29
C ASN A 28 7.64 -17.79 1.20
N VAL A 29 7.04 -16.65 1.59
CA VAL A 29 6.89 -16.26 3.00
C VAL A 29 5.42 -16.18 3.42
N VAL A 30 4.51 -15.88 2.51
CA VAL A 30 3.08 -15.79 2.84
C VAL A 30 2.33 -17.07 2.49
N ASP A 31 1.29 -17.39 3.26
CA ASP A 31 0.43 -18.55 3.04
C ASP A 31 -0.75 -18.21 2.14
N TYR A 32 -1.32 -17.01 2.30
CA TYR A 32 -2.45 -16.54 1.51
C TYR A 32 -2.31 -15.09 1.09
N PHE A 33 -2.67 -14.80 -0.16
CA PHE A 33 -2.91 -13.45 -0.66
C PHE A 33 -4.41 -13.20 -0.68
N VAL A 34 -4.89 -12.31 0.18
CA VAL A 34 -6.31 -11.93 0.27
C VAL A 34 -6.53 -10.65 -0.51
N ILE A 35 -7.28 -10.75 -1.60
CA ILE A 35 -7.42 -9.67 -2.58
C ILE A 35 -8.87 -9.22 -2.61
N SER A 36 -9.11 -7.95 -2.30
CA SER A 36 -10.43 -7.32 -2.46
C SER A 36 -10.45 -6.44 -3.69
N GLU A 37 -11.42 -6.64 -4.57
CA GLU A 37 -11.69 -5.76 -5.70
C GLU A 37 -13.16 -5.36 -5.71
N ALA A 38 -13.44 -4.09 -5.97
CA ALA A 38 -14.81 -3.60 -6.05
C ALA A 38 -15.21 -3.21 -7.47
N ALA A 39 -16.51 -3.39 -7.75
CA ALA A 39 -17.16 -2.94 -8.97
C ALA A 39 -17.42 -1.41 -9.00
N TYR A 40 -16.67 -0.67 -8.18
CA TYR A 40 -16.67 0.79 -8.13
C TYR A 40 -15.32 1.30 -7.60
N SER A 41 -14.92 2.50 -7.99
CA SER A 41 -13.68 3.14 -7.53
C SER A 41 -13.83 3.82 -6.17
N HIS A 42 -12.74 4.31 -5.58
CA HIS A 42 -12.85 5.09 -4.34
C HIS A 42 -13.67 6.36 -4.59
N ALA A 43 -13.58 7.00 -5.76
CA ALA A 43 -14.45 8.10 -6.16
C ALA A 43 -15.96 7.73 -6.20
N GLY A 44 -16.26 6.43 -6.28
CA GLY A 44 -17.63 5.92 -6.35
C GLY A 44 -18.16 5.77 -7.77
N THR A 45 -17.29 5.85 -8.78
CA THR A 45 -17.63 5.57 -10.18
C THR A 45 -17.70 4.07 -10.39
N ALA A 46 -18.77 3.59 -11.02
CA ALA A 46 -18.90 2.17 -11.33
C ALA A 46 -17.80 1.71 -12.29
N ARG A 47 -17.29 0.49 -12.09
CA ARG A 47 -16.29 -0.15 -12.96
C ARG A 47 -16.51 -1.66 -12.99
N PRO A 48 -16.18 -2.35 -14.09
CA PRO A 48 -16.12 -3.80 -14.08
C PRO A 48 -14.98 -4.29 -13.16
N LEU A 49 -15.09 -5.54 -12.73
CA LEU A 49 -13.99 -6.25 -12.08
C LEU A 49 -12.98 -6.65 -13.16
N HIS A 50 -11.70 -6.42 -12.91
CA HIS A 50 -10.61 -6.64 -13.85
C HIS A 50 -9.60 -7.68 -13.36
N PHE A 51 -9.61 -8.05 -12.08
CA PHE A 51 -8.72 -9.10 -11.61
C PHE A 51 -9.06 -10.43 -12.30
N ASP A 52 -8.07 -10.99 -12.98
CA ASP A 52 -8.17 -12.25 -13.70
C ASP A 52 -7.15 -13.23 -13.15
N ILE A 53 -7.64 -14.26 -12.45
CA ILE A 53 -6.81 -15.26 -11.80
C ILE A 53 -6.01 -16.10 -12.82
N ASP A 54 -6.48 -16.24 -14.06
CA ASP A 54 -5.80 -17.05 -15.08
C ASP A 54 -4.50 -16.38 -15.53
N ARG A 55 -4.46 -15.04 -15.55
CA ARG A 55 -3.22 -14.26 -15.77
C ARG A 55 -2.20 -14.45 -14.65
N PHE A 56 -2.65 -14.91 -13.49
CA PHE A 56 -1.85 -15.16 -12.29
C PHE A 56 -1.88 -16.65 -11.88
N ALA A 57 -2.07 -17.56 -12.84
CA ALA A 57 -2.24 -18.99 -12.61
C ALA A 57 -1.11 -19.62 -11.76
N LYS A 58 0.12 -19.11 -11.83
CA LYS A 58 1.26 -19.51 -10.98
C LYS A 58 0.96 -19.37 -9.48
N TYR A 59 0.14 -18.39 -9.11
CA TYR A 59 -0.10 -17.98 -7.72
C TYR A 59 -1.45 -18.45 -7.16
N LYS A 60 -2.29 -19.05 -8.01
CA LYS A 60 -3.71 -19.33 -7.72
C LYS A 60 -3.94 -20.08 -6.41
N ASP A 61 -3.03 -20.99 -6.04
CA ASP A 61 -3.17 -21.86 -4.88
C ASP A 61 -3.12 -21.09 -3.54
N LYS A 62 -2.57 -19.87 -3.54
CA LYS A 62 -2.53 -18.98 -2.36
C LYS A 62 -3.52 -17.82 -2.45
N ILE A 63 -4.21 -17.62 -3.57
CA ILE A 63 -5.07 -16.45 -3.78
C ILE A 63 -6.46 -16.68 -3.21
N ARG A 64 -6.93 -15.74 -2.38
CA ARG A 64 -8.32 -15.61 -1.93
C ARG A 64 -8.89 -14.33 -2.50
N TYR A 65 -9.61 -14.46 -3.61
CA TYR A 65 -10.21 -13.32 -4.30
C TYR A 65 -11.63 -13.02 -3.78
N LEU A 66 -11.86 -11.75 -3.43
CA LEU A 66 -13.08 -11.26 -2.78
C LEU A 66 -13.70 -10.14 -3.62
N PRO A 67 -14.51 -10.46 -4.64
CA PRO A 67 -15.23 -9.45 -5.41
C PRO A 67 -16.29 -8.76 -4.56
N LEU A 68 -16.42 -7.44 -4.72
CA LEU A 68 -17.37 -6.60 -3.99
C LEU A 68 -18.24 -5.78 -4.96
N HIS A 69 -19.52 -6.15 -5.03
CA HIS A 69 -20.49 -5.46 -5.88
C HIS A 69 -21.29 -4.39 -5.12
N GLU A 70 -21.42 -4.54 -3.82
CA GLU A 70 -22.22 -3.65 -2.98
C GLU A 70 -21.44 -2.40 -2.56
N ARG A 71 -22.15 -1.28 -2.47
CA ARG A 71 -21.60 0.00 -2.00
C ARG A 71 -22.04 0.28 -0.56
N PRO A 72 -21.24 1.04 0.21
CA PRO A 72 -21.66 1.43 1.55
C PRO A 72 -22.89 2.35 1.47
N ALA A 73 -23.91 2.08 2.28
CA ALA A 73 -25.16 2.83 2.28
C ALA A 73 -24.98 4.32 2.63
N GLY A 74 -25.81 5.20 2.07
CA GLY A 74 -25.78 6.66 2.30
C GLY A 74 -25.05 7.44 1.21
N GLU A 75 -24.71 8.70 1.50
CA GLU A 75 -24.04 9.58 0.52
C GLU A 75 -22.67 9.06 0.09
N ASN A 76 -22.34 9.33 -1.17
CA ASN A 76 -21.05 8.96 -1.76
C ASN A 76 -19.92 9.74 -1.07
N ASN A 77 -18.95 9.01 -0.52
CA ASN A 77 -17.77 9.59 0.11
C ASN A 77 -16.57 8.71 -0.19
N SER A 78 -15.48 9.33 -0.66
CA SER A 78 -14.37 8.59 -1.21
C SER A 78 -13.60 7.74 -0.19
N TRP A 79 -13.38 8.30 0.99
CA TRP A 79 -12.80 7.59 2.13
C TRP A 79 -13.71 6.49 2.66
N LYS A 80 -15.03 6.68 2.64
CA LYS A 80 -16.01 5.66 3.03
C LYS A 80 -15.99 4.48 2.06
N ASN A 81 -15.91 4.75 0.76
CA ASN A 81 -15.78 3.75 -0.30
C ASN A 81 -14.50 2.94 -0.10
N GLU A 82 -13.34 3.60 -0.03
CA GLU A 82 -12.05 2.93 0.20
C GLU A 82 -12.07 2.05 1.46
N ASN A 83 -12.62 2.57 2.58
CA ASN A 83 -12.73 1.80 3.81
C ASN A 83 -13.64 0.58 3.67
N PHE A 84 -14.74 0.69 2.94
CA PHE A 84 -15.64 -0.44 2.71
C PHE A 84 -14.98 -1.53 1.86
N ILE A 85 -14.27 -1.14 0.81
CA ILE A 85 -13.50 -2.05 -0.06
C ILE A 85 -12.41 -2.76 0.75
N ARG A 86 -11.68 -2.03 1.59
CA ARG A 86 -10.64 -2.60 2.45
C ARG A 86 -11.21 -3.52 3.53
N ASN A 87 -12.32 -3.16 4.16
CA ASN A 87 -12.90 -3.98 5.21
C ASN A 87 -13.47 -5.31 4.68
N ASN A 88 -13.76 -5.41 3.38
CA ASN A 88 -14.11 -6.67 2.73
C ASN A 88 -13.01 -7.74 2.87
N LEU A 89 -11.74 -7.35 3.05
CA LEU A 89 -10.60 -8.26 3.30
C LEU A 89 -10.82 -9.19 4.50
N ALA A 90 -11.59 -8.77 5.50
CA ALA A 90 -11.88 -9.58 6.68
C ALA A 90 -12.58 -10.92 6.33
N ARG A 91 -13.30 -10.99 5.20
CA ARG A 91 -13.98 -12.20 4.74
C ARG A 91 -13.03 -13.31 4.29
N GLY A 92 -11.78 -12.96 3.96
CA GLY A 92 -10.76 -13.93 3.57
C GLY A 92 -9.96 -14.50 4.73
N LEU A 93 -10.34 -14.20 5.98
CA LEU A 93 -9.63 -14.56 7.22
C LEU A 93 -10.45 -15.51 8.12
N ASP A 94 -11.45 -16.19 7.56
CA ASP A 94 -12.39 -17.04 8.29
C ASP A 94 -11.75 -18.26 8.97
N ASP A 95 -10.67 -18.80 8.39
CA ASP A 95 -9.89 -19.93 8.91
C ASP A 95 -8.63 -19.52 9.69
N ALA A 96 -8.42 -18.23 9.95
CA ALA A 96 -7.23 -17.73 10.62
C ALA A 96 -7.22 -18.14 12.10
N GLY A 97 -6.11 -18.72 12.55
CA GLY A 97 -5.84 -19.02 13.95
C GLY A 97 -5.44 -17.76 14.72
N GLU A 98 -5.63 -17.75 16.04
CA GLU A 98 -5.44 -16.55 16.87
C GLU A 98 -4.04 -15.92 16.78
N ASN A 99 -3.02 -16.74 16.55
CA ASN A 99 -1.63 -16.30 16.46
C ASN A 99 -1.17 -16.02 15.02
N ASP A 100 -2.03 -16.27 14.02
CA ASP A 100 -1.72 -16.00 12.62
C ASP A 100 -1.51 -14.51 12.38
N LEU A 101 -0.64 -14.18 11.42
CA LEU A 101 -0.23 -12.82 11.14
C LEU A 101 -1.03 -12.27 9.97
N ILE A 102 -1.62 -11.09 10.16
CA ILE A 102 -2.41 -10.39 9.17
C ILE A 102 -1.66 -9.13 8.73
N LEU A 103 -1.16 -9.14 7.49
CA LEU A 103 -0.60 -7.98 6.82
C LEU A 103 -1.72 -7.22 6.11
N ILE A 104 -1.80 -5.90 6.32
CA ILE A 104 -2.79 -5.04 5.66
C ILE A 104 -2.06 -3.83 5.07
N SER A 105 -2.14 -3.69 3.75
CA SER A 105 -1.49 -2.62 3.02
C SER A 105 -2.28 -2.21 1.77
N ASP A 106 -1.84 -1.15 1.13
CA ASP A 106 -2.20 -0.92 -0.27
C ASP A 106 -1.32 -1.82 -1.17
N LEU A 107 -1.72 -2.05 -2.42
CA LEU A 107 -1.06 -3.00 -3.32
C LEU A 107 0.40 -2.62 -3.59
N ASP A 108 0.66 -1.33 -3.77
CA ASP A 108 1.96 -0.72 -4.02
C ASP A 108 2.88 -0.64 -2.79
N GLU A 109 2.37 -0.99 -1.60
CA GLU A 109 3.15 -1.06 -0.37
C GLU A 109 3.59 -2.50 -0.09
N ILE A 110 4.73 -2.93 -0.66
CA ILE A 110 5.23 -4.30 -0.56
C ILE A 110 6.14 -4.45 0.68
N PRO A 111 5.74 -5.23 1.71
CA PRO A 111 6.57 -5.43 2.90
C PRO A 111 7.83 -6.22 2.55
N ASN A 112 8.94 -5.93 3.24
CA ASN A 112 10.17 -6.71 3.14
C ASN A 112 9.95 -8.08 3.80
N PRO A 113 10.05 -9.20 3.05
CA PRO A 113 9.79 -10.53 3.60
C PRO A 113 10.68 -10.85 4.81
N ALA A 114 11.94 -10.39 4.78
CA ALA A 114 12.90 -10.62 5.87
C ALA A 114 12.55 -9.90 7.18
N ARG A 115 11.62 -8.93 7.14
CA ARG A 115 11.23 -8.11 8.29
C ARG A 115 9.89 -8.49 8.90
N ILE A 116 9.13 -9.40 8.28
CA ILE A 116 7.84 -9.86 8.79
C ILE A 116 8.00 -10.52 10.18
N ALA A 117 9.02 -11.36 10.34
CA ALA A 117 9.31 -12.05 11.60
C ALA A 117 9.80 -11.10 12.73
N ALA A 118 10.10 -9.83 12.42
CA ALA A 118 10.51 -8.86 13.43
C ALA A 118 9.33 -8.31 14.24
N TYR A 119 8.08 -8.59 13.82
CA TYR A 119 6.90 -8.17 14.55
C TYR A 119 6.79 -8.89 15.90
N ASP A 120 6.62 -8.12 16.96
CA ASP A 120 6.45 -8.59 18.32
C ASP A 120 4.98 -8.48 18.74
N PRO A 121 4.29 -9.61 18.99
CA PRO A 121 2.87 -9.64 19.29
C PRO A 121 2.54 -9.09 20.69
N ARG A 122 3.50 -8.58 21.46
CA ARG A 122 3.22 -7.71 22.62
C ARG A 122 2.65 -6.36 22.21
N TYR A 123 2.92 -5.91 20.99
CA TYR A 123 2.32 -4.72 20.41
C TYR A 123 1.04 -5.09 19.66
N LEU A 124 0.02 -4.23 19.72
CA LEU A 124 -1.23 -4.44 18.96
C LEU A 124 -1.00 -4.42 17.45
N ARG A 125 0.02 -3.69 16.98
CA ARG A 125 0.33 -3.55 15.55
C ARG A 125 1.80 -3.23 15.32
N GLY A 126 2.36 -3.78 14.25
CA GLY A 126 3.63 -3.35 13.66
C GLY A 126 3.42 -2.47 12.43
N ASP A 127 4.22 -1.42 12.30
CA ASP A 127 4.24 -0.52 11.16
C ASP A 127 5.57 -0.66 10.42
N PHE A 128 5.53 -1.01 9.14
CA PHE A 128 6.72 -1.12 8.30
C PHE A 128 7.11 0.26 7.79
N GLU A 129 8.35 0.65 8.05
CA GLU A 129 8.99 1.81 7.43
C GLU A 129 9.50 1.42 6.04
N GLN A 130 8.81 1.90 5.03
CA GLN A 130 9.06 1.56 3.64
C GLN A 130 9.73 2.72 2.92
N ARG A 131 10.68 2.37 2.05
CA ARG A 131 11.32 3.30 1.13
C ARG A 131 10.31 3.72 0.07
N TYR A 132 10.15 5.02 -0.12
CA TYR A 132 9.14 5.57 -1.00
C TYR A 132 9.73 5.87 -2.38
N TYR A 133 9.13 5.28 -3.41
CA TYR A 133 9.48 5.43 -4.81
C TYR A 133 8.24 5.88 -5.59
N SER A 134 8.44 6.79 -6.55
CA SER A 134 7.34 7.34 -7.35
C SER A 134 7.71 7.39 -8.82
N TYR A 135 6.74 7.10 -9.70
CA TYR A 135 6.85 7.14 -11.17
C TYR A 135 7.72 6.06 -11.81
N TYR A 136 8.87 5.77 -11.21
CA TYR A 136 9.78 4.71 -11.61
C TYR A 136 10.21 3.92 -10.39
N PHE A 137 10.46 2.62 -10.54
CA PHE A 137 10.83 1.75 -9.42
C PHE A 137 12.10 2.20 -8.69
N ASN A 138 13.00 2.89 -9.38
CA ASN A 138 14.26 3.36 -8.84
C ASN A 138 14.31 4.89 -8.62
N ASN A 139 13.17 5.58 -8.68
CA ASN A 139 13.10 7.02 -8.41
C ASN A 139 12.69 7.27 -6.96
N TYR A 140 13.70 7.38 -6.10
CA TYR A 140 13.58 7.40 -4.64
C TYR A 140 13.24 8.79 -4.11
N ARG A 141 12.33 8.88 -3.13
CA ARG A 141 12.00 10.10 -2.43
C ARG A 141 13.05 10.42 -1.36
N LEU A 142 13.76 11.53 -1.53
CA LEU A 142 14.74 12.04 -0.57
C LEU A 142 14.09 12.66 0.68
N GLY A 143 12.82 13.06 0.58
CA GLY A 143 12.07 13.76 1.62
C GLY A 143 11.46 15.05 1.11
N GLU A 144 10.81 15.78 2.03
CA GLU A 144 10.30 17.13 1.80
C GLU A 144 11.35 18.19 2.14
N VAL A 145 11.26 19.34 1.49
CA VAL A 145 12.08 20.51 1.82
C VAL A 145 11.29 21.56 2.61
N ASP A 146 11.98 22.27 3.50
CA ASP A 146 11.47 23.46 4.16
C ASP A 146 11.46 24.69 3.22
N GLU A 147 11.06 25.85 3.76
CA GLU A 147 11.01 27.11 3.03
C GLU A 147 12.37 27.57 2.49
N GLN A 148 13.47 27.07 3.08
CA GLN A 148 14.84 27.36 2.68
C GLN A 148 15.39 26.32 1.70
N GLY A 149 14.59 25.32 1.32
CA GLY A 149 14.98 24.26 0.40
C GLY A 149 15.80 23.13 1.05
N LYS A 150 15.88 23.07 2.38
CA LYS A 150 16.61 22.02 3.10
C LYS A 150 15.70 20.83 3.40
N LEU A 151 16.23 19.61 3.25
CA LEU A 151 15.51 18.38 3.57
C LEU A 151 15.10 18.32 5.04
N ILE A 152 13.83 18.00 5.27
CA ILE A 152 13.23 17.79 6.58
C ILE A 152 13.58 16.36 7.04
N PRO A 153 14.31 16.17 8.15
CA PRO A 153 14.70 14.84 8.61
C PRO A 153 13.52 13.91 8.87
N GLY A 154 13.59 12.67 8.38
CA GLY A 154 12.57 11.64 8.58
C GLY A 154 11.37 11.75 7.62
N SER A 155 11.27 12.84 6.85
CA SER A 155 10.17 13.03 5.91
C SER A 155 10.20 12.05 4.74
N GLN A 156 11.31 11.37 4.48
CA GLN A 156 11.47 10.39 3.39
C GLN A 156 10.77 9.05 3.65
N LEU A 157 10.52 8.72 4.93
CA LEU A 157 10.01 7.41 5.32
C LEU A 157 8.49 7.34 5.20
N HIS A 158 8.01 6.25 4.60
CA HIS A 158 6.59 5.95 4.53
C HIS A 158 6.22 4.86 5.52
N GLN A 159 5.20 5.10 6.34
CA GLN A 159 4.65 4.07 7.23
C GLN A 159 3.55 3.33 6.47
N GLY A 160 3.92 2.41 5.58
CA GLY A 160 2.99 1.74 4.67
C GLY A 160 2.39 0.47 5.27
N SER A 161 2.87 -0.71 4.89
CA SER A 161 2.35 -2.00 5.39
C SER A 161 2.18 -2.05 6.92
N LYS A 162 1.10 -2.71 7.36
CA LYS A 162 0.79 -2.93 8.78
C LYS A 162 0.67 -4.42 9.04
N ILE A 163 1.12 -4.88 10.20
CA ILE A 163 0.97 -6.27 10.66
C ILE A 163 0.32 -6.32 12.03
N THR A 164 -0.50 -7.33 12.25
CA THR A 164 -1.10 -7.63 13.56
C THR A 164 -1.32 -9.14 13.68
N THR A 165 -1.60 -9.64 14.88
CA THR A 165 -2.09 -11.01 15.04
C THR A 165 -3.58 -11.06 14.74
N PHE A 166 -4.11 -12.21 14.32
CA PHE A 166 -5.54 -12.37 14.11
C PHE A 166 -6.35 -12.11 15.39
N ARG A 167 -5.82 -12.50 16.56
CA ARG A 167 -6.42 -12.16 17.86
C ARG A 167 -6.59 -10.65 18.01
N HIS A 168 -5.54 -9.86 17.79
CA HIS A 168 -5.63 -8.40 17.88
C HIS A 168 -6.55 -7.81 16.81
N PHE A 169 -6.50 -8.33 15.59
CA PHE A 169 -7.40 -7.95 14.50
C PHE A 169 -8.88 -8.11 14.92
N ARG A 170 -9.24 -9.27 15.46
CA ARG A 170 -10.59 -9.58 15.94
C ARG A 170 -10.97 -8.77 17.17
N ASP A 171 -10.16 -8.82 18.22
CA ASP A 171 -10.55 -8.36 19.57
C ASP A 171 -10.36 -6.85 19.76
N PHE A 172 -9.28 -6.28 19.22
CA PHE A 172 -8.99 -4.85 19.37
C PHE A 172 -9.45 -4.01 18.18
N PHE A 173 -9.22 -4.49 16.96
CA PHE A 173 -9.61 -3.78 15.74
C PHE A 173 -11.02 -4.13 15.26
N GLY A 174 -11.73 -5.05 15.92
CA GLY A 174 -13.12 -5.39 15.59
C GLY A 174 -13.29 -5.99 14.20
N SER A 175 -12.32 -6.79 13.76
CA SER A 175 -12.23 -7.35 12.41
C SER A 175 -12.31 -6.29 11.30
N ASN A 176 -11.78 -5.09 11.57
CA ASN A 176 -11.83 -3.94 10.67
C ASN A 176 -10.44 -3.60 10.11
N ALA A 177 -10.19 -3.96 8.85
CA ALA A 177 -8.89 -3.77 8.21
C ALA A 177 -8.48 -2.28 8.11
N SER A 178 -9.44 -1.37 7.91
CA SER A 178 -9.19 0.07 7.95
C SER A 178 -8.73 0.57 9.32
N SER A 179 -9.21 -0.03 10.41
CA SER A 179 -8.81 0.32 11.76
C SER A 179 -7.38 -0.15 12.07
N VAL A 180 -6.93 -1.24 11.43
CA VAL A 180 -5.52 -1.63 11.46
C VAL A 180 -4.66 -0.64 10.69
N ARG A 181 -5.09 -0.14 9.51
CA ARG A 181 -4.35 0.91 8.79
C ARG A 181 -4.23 2.18 9.63
N ILE A 182 -5.36 2.69 10.09
CA ILE A 182 -5.46 3.96 10.82
C ILE A 182 -6.31 3.75 12.07
N TYR A 183 -5.65 3.71 13.23
CA TYR A 183 -6.35 3.66 14.51
C TYR A 183 -7.10 4.99 14.74
N LYS A 184 -8.42 4.94 14.60
CA LYS A 184 -9.34 6.03 14.91
C LYS A 184 -9.87 5.84 16.32
N SER A 185 -10.05 6.96 17.04
CA SER A 185 -10.71 6.98 18.33
C SER A 185 -11.67 8.16 18.41
N SER A 186 -12.75 7.98 19.16
CA SER A 186 -13.82 8.97 19.36
C SER A 186 -13.93 9.41 20.82
N GLY A 187 -14.73 10.45 21.07
CA GLY A 187 -14.99 11.00 22.41
C GLY A 187 -13.96 12.02 22.90
N LEU A 188 -14.13 12.45 24.16
CA LEU A 188 -13.37 13.53 24.79
C LEU A 188 -11.87 13.20 24.91
N LEU A 189 -11.52 11.93 25.14
CA LEU A 189 -10.13 11.49 25.31
C LEU A 189 -9.48 10.96 24.02
N ARG A 190 -10.06 11.24 22.85
CA ARG A 190 -9.59 10.67 21.57
C ARG A 190 -8.10 10.90 21.32
N SER A 191 -7.62 12.13 21.56
CA SER A 191 -6.23 12.50 21.32
C SER A 191 -5.27 11.78 22.25
N LEU A 192 -5.66 11.56 23.50
CA LEU A 192 -4.87 10.78 24.47
C LEU A 192 -4.81 9.31 24.08
N ARG A 193 -5.95 8.71 23.72
CA ARG A 193 -6.00 7.30 23.24
C ARG A 193 -5.12 7.08 22.01
N ARG A 194 -5.17 7.99 21.02
CA ARG A 194 -4.30 7.91 19.83
C ARG A 194 -2.82 8.05 20.19
N SER A 195 -2.49 8.94 21.11
CA SER A 195 -1.10 9.16 21.55
C SER A 195 -0.56 7.96 22.32
N TRP A 196 -1.39 7.38 23.21
CA TRP A 196 -1.08 6.13 23.89
C TRP A 196 -0.85 4.99 22.91
N PHE A 197 -1.75 4.79 21.95
CA PHE A 197 -1.60 3.73 20.94
C PHE A 197 -0.28 3.89 20.17
N ARG A 198 -0.01 5.08 19.64
CA ARG A 198 1.21 5.34 18.86
C ARG A 198 2.50 5.16 19.67
N ARG A 199 2.47 5.43 20.97
CA ARG A 199 3.64 5.39 21.85
C ARG A 199 3.89 4.03 22.47
N PHE A 200 2.85 3.26 22.78
CA PHE A 200 2.96 2.06 23.60
C PHE A 200 2.44 0.78 22.93
N GLN A 201 1.57 0.89 21.93
CA GLN A 201 0.90 -0.28 21.33
C GLN A 201 1.32 -0.54 19.89
N ARG A 202 2.20 0.31 19.36
CA ARG A 202 2.67 0.28 17.98
C ARG A 202 4.17 0.02 17.97
N GLN A 203 4.58 -1.01 17.26
CA GLN A 203 5.98 -1.26 16.93
C GLN A 203 6.32 -0.58 15.60
N VAL A 204 7.50 0.01 15.50
CA VAL A 204 8.09 0.45 14.23
C VAL A 204 9.06 -0.62 13.74
N ILE A 205 8.92 -1.03 12.49
CA ILE A 205 9.76 -2.03 11.84
C ILE A 205 10.57 -1.32 10.75
N ALA A 206 11.82 -1.00 11.06
CA ALA A 206 12.76 -0.38 10.12
C ALA A 206 13.11 -1.31 8.95
N ASP A 207 13.48 -0.72 7.80
CA ASP A 207 13.78 -1.40 6.53
C ASP A 207 12.64 -2.32 6.06
N GLY A 208 11.42 -1.88 6.35
CA GLY A 208 10.20 -2.66 6.24
C GLY A 208 9.68 -2.88 4.83
N GLY A 209 10.39 -2.44 3.79
CA GLY A 209 10.08 -2.74 2.40
C GLY A 209 9.98 -1.48 1.54
N TRP A 210 9.04 -1.50 0.59
CA TRP A 210 8.98 -0.53 -0.49
C TRP A 210 7.56 -0.03 -0.71
N HIS A 211 7.42 1.25 -1.04
CA HIS A 211 6.20 1.84 -1.56
C HIS A 211 6.46 2.31 -2.98
N PHE A 212 5.88 1.62 -3.97
CA PHE A 212 6.06 1.88 -5.39
C PHE A 212 4.82 2.57 -5.97
N THR A 213 4.62 3.84 -5.64
CA THR A 213 3.44 4.57 -6.10
C THR A 213 3.63 5.12 -7.52
N TRP A 214 2.53 5.40 -8.21
CA TRP A 214 2.50 6.04 -9.54
C TRP A 214 3.29 5.30 -10.64
N ILE A 215 3.49 3.99 -10.51
CA ILE A 215 4.14 3.16 -11.55
C ILE A 215 3.14 2.88 -12.69
N TYR A 216 2.95 3.90 -13.52
CA TYR A 216 2.03 3.88 -14.66
C TYR A 216 2.57 4.72 -15.81
N ASP A 217 2.04 4.47 -17.00
CA ASP A 217 2.09 5.46 -18.08
C ASP A 217 1.23 6.69 -17.72
N MET A 218 1.31 7.73 -18.55
CA MET A 218 0.63 9.00 -18.28
C MET A 218 -0.90 8.82 -18.16
N ASP A 219 -1.49 7.99 -19.01
CA ASP A 219 -2.93 7.71 -18.99
C ASP A 219 -3.33 6.96 -17.71
N GLY A 220 -2.50 6.02 -17.26
CA GLY A 220 -2.67 5.33 -15.99
C GLY A 220 -2.53 6.26 -14.77
N ILE A 221 -1.60 7.21 -14.79
CA ILE A 221 -1.49 8.25 -13.75
C ILE A 221 -2.79 9.07 -13.68
N ILE A 222 -3.27 9.57 -14.81
CA ILE A 222 -4.50 10.37 -14.87
C ILE A 222 -5.70 9.55 -14.39
N ARG A 223 -5.84 8.31 -14.87
CA ARG A 223 -6.88 7.39 -14.44
C ARG A 223 -6.82 7.12 -12.93
N LYS A 224 -5.62 6.96 -12.34
CA LYS A 224 -5.46 6.78 -10.89
C LYS A 224 -5.95 8.02 -10.15
N ILE A 225 -5.52 9.24 -10.54
CA ILE A 225 -5.98 10.51 -9.92
C ILE A 225 -7.51 10.58 -9.83
N GLU A 226 -8.20 10.25 -10.92
CA GLU A 226 -9.67 10.31 -11.00
C GLU A 226 -10.37 9.35 -10.04
N ASN A 227 -9.71 8.24 -9.69
CA ASN A 227 -10.34 7.13 -8.99
C ASN A 227 -9.86 6.95 -7.54
N THR A 228 -8.80 7.63 -7.10
CA THR A 228 -8.31 7.54 -5.71
C THR A 228 -9.28 8.16 -4.70
N ALA A 229 -9.01 7.99 -3.39
CA ALA A 229 -9.79 8.67 -2.38
C ALA A 229 -9.51 10.19 -2.28
N HIS A 230 -8.35 10.63 -2.76
CA HIS A 230 -7.89 12.02 -2.74
C HIS A 230 -8.52 12.84 -3.87
N GLN A 231 -9.82 13.07 -3.77
CA GLN A 231 -10.60 13.78 -4.78
C GLN A 231 -10.25 15.28 -4.89
N GLU A 232 -9.54 15.84 -3.91
CA GLU A 232 -8.97 17.19 -3.97
C GLU A 232 -8.00 17.39 -5.14
N PHE A 233 -7.37 16.31 -5.63
CA PHE A 233 -6.46 16.35 -6.77
C PHE A 233 -7.15 16.07 -8.10
N ASN A 234 -8.45 15.72 -8.13
CA ASN A 234 -9.17 15.46 -9.37
C ASN A 234 -9.61 16.78 -10.04
N THR A 235 -8.63 17.57 -10.50
CA THR A 235 -8.85 18.85 -11.18
C THR A 235 -8.08 18.89 -12.51
N PRO A 236 -8.48 19.73 -13.48
CA PRO A 236 -7.73 19.90 -14.73
C PRO A 236 -6.25 20.25 -14.52
N LEU A 237 -5.93 20.93 -13.41
CA LEU A 237 -4.57 21.34 -13.07
C LEU A 237 -3.67 20.13 -12.79
N TYR A 238 -4.12 19.19 -11.97
CA TYR A 238 -3.34 18.01 -11.59
C TYR A 238 -3.39 16.89 -12.63
N LYS A 239 -4.35 16.95 -13.57
CA LYS A 239 -4.47 16.00 -14.68
C LYS A 239 -3.79 16.48 -15.98
N ASN A 240 -3.07 17.60 -15.94
CA ASN A 240 -2.35 18.11 -17.11
C ASN A 240 -1.07 17.27 -17.36
N PRO A 241 -0.96 16.56 -18.49
CA PRO A 241 0.18 15.67 -18.78
C PRO A 241 1.53 16.38 -18.81
N GLU A 242 1.59 17.57 -19.43
CA GLU A 242 2.82 18.35 -19.60
C GLU A 242 3.37 18.75 -18.23
N ARG A 243 2.49 19.23 -17.35
CA ARG A 243 2.83 19.58 -15.97
C ARG A 243 3.31 18.37 -15.19
N ILE A 244 2.63 17.23 -15.25
CA ILE A 244 3.08 16.00 -14.56
C ILE A 244 4.49 15.63 -15.03
N ARG A 245 4.75 15.65 -16.34
CA ARG A 245 6.09 15.39 -16.89
C ARG A 245 7.14 16.38 -16.37
N GLU A 246 6.82 17.66 -16.32
CA GLU A 246 7.71 18.69 -15.76
C GLU A 246 8.08 18.43 -14.30
N PHE A 247 7.12 18.03 -13.46
CA PHE A 247 7.38 17.66 -12.06
C PHE A 247 8.32 16.45 -11.98
N ILE A 248 8.02 15.38 -12.72
CA ILE A 248 8.84 14.16 -12.75
C ILE A 248 10.28 14.47 -13.21
N LEU A 249 10.44 15.18 -14.33
CA LEU A 249 11.75 15.52 -14.90
C LEU A 249 12.57 16.45 -14.00
N SER A 250 11.91 17.28 -13.19
CA SER A 250 12.56 18.17 -12.22
C SER A 250 12.80 17.52 -10.84
N GLY A 251 12.54 16.22 -10.69
CA GLY A 251 12.73 15.50 -9.43
C GLY A 251 11.78 15.97 -8.34
N ARG A 252 10.56 16.39 -8.70
CA ARG A 252 9.51 16.87 -7.80
C ARG A 252 8.25 16.00 -7.91
N ASP A 253 7.35 16.17 -6.95
CA ASP A 253 6.05 15.50 -6.94
C ASP A 253 4.93 16.45 -7.39
N PHE A 254 3.95 15.93 -8.12
CA PHE A 254 2.77 16.73 -8.50
C PHE A 254 1.69 16.77 -7.40
N HIS A 255 1.69 15.83 -6.44
CA HIS A 255 0.78 15.77 -5.30
C HIS A 255 1.40 16.25 -3.98
N ILE A 256 2.71 16.10 -3.83
CA ILE A 256 3.47 16.53 -2.64
C ILE A 256 4.55 17.53 -3.07
N PRO A 257 4.23 18.80 -3.38
CA PRO A 257 5.12 19.74 -4.09
C PRO A 257 6.50 19.96 -3.47
N ASN A 258 6.61 19.78 -2.14
CA ASN A 258 7.87 19.93 -1.41
C ASN A 258 8.76 18.69 -1.45
N SER A 259 8.25 17.55 -1.93
CA SER A 259 9.04 16.33 -2.05
C SER A 259 10.11 16.47 -3.14
N ARG A 260 11.27 15.87 -2.88
CA ARG A 260 12.37 15.76 -3.82
C ARG A 260 12.69 14.30 -4.08
N TYR A 261 13.04 14.01 -5.32
CA TYR A 261 13.35 12.66 -5.79
C TYR A 261 14.72 12.61 -6.43
N GLN A 262 15.33 11.42 -6.34
CA GLN A 262 16.57 11.10 -7.00
C GLN A 262 16.51 9.68 -7.55
N VAL A 263 16.91 9.54 -8.81
CA VAL A 263 17.09 8.23 -9.45
C VAL A 263 18.28 7.51 -8.82
N GLN A 264 18.08 6.27 -8.40
CA GLN A 264 19.09 5.42 -7.80
C GLN A 264 19.47 4.27 -8.73
N PRO A 265 20.73 3.78 -8.68
CA PRO A 265 21.06 2.52 -9.30
C PRO A 265 20.29 1.37 -8.65
N LEU A 266 19.93 0.37 -9.44
CA LEU A 266 19.34 -0.87 -8.92
C LEU A 266 20.44 -1.73 -8.27
N ASP A 267 20.31 -1.94 -6.97
CA ASP A 267 21.17 -2.75 -6.11
C ASP A 267 20.37 -3.78 -5.29
N GLU A 268 21.03 -4.49 -4.39
CA GLU A 268 20.45 -5.57 -3.58
C GLU A 268 19.36 -5.10 -2.58
N GLN A 269 19.16 -3.78 -2.41
CA GLN A 269 18.10 -3.27 -1.55
C GLN A 269 16.71 -3.40 -2.18
N PHE A 270 16.62 -3.64 -3.50
CA PHE A 270 15.37 -3.80 -4.22
C PHE A 270 14.90 -5.26 -4.19
N PRO A 271 13.60 -5.53 -4.45
CA PRO A 271 13.13 -6.90 -4.56
C PRO A 271 13.93 -7.70 -5.59
N ALA A 272 14.36 -8.90 -5.23
CA ALA A 272 15.22 -9.72 -6.08
C ALA A 272 14.62 -9.97 -7.47
N TYR A 273 13.30 -10.14 -7.57
CA TYR A 273 12.59 -10.32 -8.84
C TYR A 273 12.73 -9.10 -9.77
N LEU A 274 12.64 -7.88 -9.23
CA LEU A 274 12.87 -6.65 -10.00
C LEU A 274 14.29 -6.59 -10.58
N LEU A 275 15.29 -7.04 -9.80
CA LEU A 275 16.68 -7.08 -10.25
C LEU A 275 16.95 -8.16 -11.31
N GLN A 276 16.26 -9.29 -11.22
CA GLN A 276 16.39 -10.42 -12.14
C GLN A 276 15.64 -10.17 -13.46
N GLN A 277 14.49 -9.48 -13.40
CA GLN A 277 13.61 -9.25 -14.54
C GLN A 277 13.65 -7.79 -15.04
N ARG A 278 14.83 -7.15 -15.06
CA ARG A 278 14.96 -5.72 -15.42
C ARG A 278 14.30 -5.38 -16.76
N GLU A 279 14.41 -6.27 -17.75
CA GLU A 279 13.82 -6.07 -19.07
C GLU A 279 12.29 -6.00 -19.01
N ARG A 280 11.65 -6.76 -18.12
CA ARG A 280 10.20 -6.75 -17.89
C ARG A 280 9.71 -5.41 -17.35
N PHE A 281 10.54 -4.72 -16.56
CA PHE A 281 10.22 -3.47 -15.88
C PHE A 281 10.88 -2.24 -16.53
N LYS A 282 11.54 -2.38 -17.68
CA LYS A 282 12.41 -1.34 -18.27
C LYS A 282 11.72 0.00 -18.50
N ASP A 283 10.45 -0.02 -18.90
CA ASP A 283 9.68 1.20 -19.19
C ASP A 283 9.36 1.99 -17.91
N PHE A 284 9.54 1.36 -16.74
CA PHE A 284 9.34 1.92 -15.41
C PHE A 284 10.65 2.00 -14.62
N LEU A 285 11.80 2.00 -15.31
CA LEU A 285 13.12 2.25 -14.74
C LEU A 285 13.70 3.53 -15.34
N ALA A 286 14.02 4.49 -14.47
CA ALA A 286 14.67 5.73 -14.89
C ALA A 286 16.18 5.49 -15.08
N VAL A 287 16.75 6.14 -16.10
CA VAL A 287 18.19 6.12 -16.35
C VAL A 287 18.90 6.96 -15.29
N VAL A 288 19.90 6.36 -14.63
CA VAL A 288 20.80 7.07 -13.71
C VAL A 288 21.65 8.03 -14.56
N LYS A 289 21.50 9.33 -14.33
CA LYS A 289 22.32 10.37 -14.96
C LYS A 289 23.65 10.54 -14.25
#